data_AF-A0A2T1CY05-F1
#
_entry.id   AF-A0A2T1CY05-F1
#
_cell.length_a   1.000
_cell.length_b   1.000
_cell.length_c   1.000
_cell.angle_alpha   90.00
_cell.angle_beta   90.00
_cell.angle_gamma   90.00
#
_symmetry.space_group_name_H-M   'P 1'
#
loop_
_entity.id
_entity.type
_entity.pdbx_description
1 polymer ?
#
loop_
_entity_poly.entity_id
_entity_poly.type
_entity_poly.pdbx_seq_one_letter_code
_entity_poly.pdbx_strand_id
1 'polypeptide(L)'
;MLKVTYTESGLHLERLNETLEDWITLRVILALRTGHRLMLEASTASVLFPVHSLDEAALEVAILQEDSGIVAMSICDADHLEVCVQGTWVTSSSDEEGIFIAQLHSCTEQILLQLWQVAHRQTFPLRR
;
A
#
# COMPACT_ATOMS: atom_id res chain seq x y z
N MET A 1 8.68 3.75 -4.27
CA MET A 1 7.21 3.84 -4.16
C MET A 1 6.65 2.55 -3.57
N LEU A 2 5.58 2.66 -2.80
CA LEU A 2 4.84 1.52 -2.26
C LEU A 2 3.76 1.09 -3.24
N LYS A 3 3.66 -0.22 -3.50
CA LYS A 3 2.60 -0.82 -4.30
C LYS A 3 1.78 -1.77 -3.44
N VAL A 4 0.47 -1.60 -3.48
CA VAL A 4 -0.52 -2.51 -2.90
C VAL A 4 -1.29 -3.16 -4.03
N THR A 5 -1.28 -4.48 -4.10
CA THR A 5 -2.09 -5.25 -5.07
C THR A 5 -3.26 -5.85 -4.33
N TYR A 6 -4.48 -5.54 -4.77
CA TYR A 6 -5.71 -6.12 -4.26
C TYR A 6 -6.15 -7.24 -5.20
N THR A 7 -6.26 -8.44 -4.64
CA THR A 7 -6.71 -9.65 -5.34
C THR A 7 -7.84 -10.30 -4.55
N GLU A 8 -8.57 -11.24 -5.15
CA GLU A 8 -9.60 -12.02 -4.44
C GLU A 8 -9.07 -12.70 -3.17
N SER A 9 -7.78 -13.07 -3.18
CA SER A 9 -7.10 -13.75 -2.07
C SER A 9 -6.55 -12.82 -0.98
N GLY A 10 -6.71 -11.51 -1.12
CA GLY A 10 -6.27 -10.52 -0.13
C GLY A 10 -5.43 -9.41 -0.73
N LEU A 11 -4.52 -8.86 0.07
CA LEU A 11 -3.69 -7.72 -0.32
C LEU A 11 -2.20 -8.07 -0.25
N HIS A 12 -1.43 -7.59 -1.22
CA HIS A 12 0.02 -7.78 -1.29
C HIS A 12 0.74 -6.44 -1.30
N LEU A 13 1.70 -6.24 -0.39
CA LEU A 13 2.56 -5.05 -0.36
C LEU A 13 3.94 -5.36 -0.93
N GLU A 14 4.41 -4.47 -1.80
CA GLU A 14 5.78 -4.49 -2.31
C GLU A 14 6.33 -3.07 -2.47
N ARG A 15 7.65 -2.96 -2.54
CA ARG A 15 8.34 -1.72 -2.86
C ARG A 15 8.87 -1.76 -4.28
N LEU A 16 8.66 -0.67 -5.00
CA LEU A 16 9.14 -0.48 -6.37
C LEU A 16 10.22 0.60 -6.39
N ASN A 17 11.25 0.36 -7.20
CA ASN A 17 12.42 1.22 -7.34
C ASN A 17 12.29 2.26 -8.47
N GLU A 18 11.18 2.26 -9.19
CA GLU A 18 10.86 3.21 -10.26
C GLU A 18 9.93 4.33 -9.74
N THR A 19 9.81 5.43 -10.50
CA THR A 19 8.91 6.54 -10.15
C THR A 19 7.46 6.21 -10.51
N LEU A 20 6.51 6.92 -9.89
CA LEU A 20 5.10 6.80 -10.23
C LEU A 20 4.86 7.09 -11.72
N GLU A 21 5.50 8.13 -12.27
CA GLU A 21 5.34 8.55 -13.66
C GLU A 21 5.84 7.48 -14.63
N ASP A 22 7.01 6.90 -14.39
CA ASP A 22 7.58 5.85 -15.25
C ASP A 22 6.68 4.60 -15.23
N TRP A 23 6.23 4.20 -14.04
CA TRP A 23 5.38 3.03 -13.84
C TRP A 23 4.00 3.17 -14.48
N ILE A 24 3.39 4.36 -14.38
CA ILE A 24 2.12 4.67 -15.02
C ILE A 24 2.31 4.75 -16.54
N THR A 25 3.34 5.44 -17.01
CA THR A 25 3.60 5.64 -18.44
C THR A 25 3.70 4.32 -19.18
N LEU A 26 4.44 3.35 -18.63
CA LEU A 26 4.57 2.02 -19.22
C LEU A 26 3.20 1.33 -19.38
N ARG A 27 2.32 1.43 -18.37
CA ARG A 27 0.99 0.81 -18.37
C ARG A 27 0.03 1.51 -19.30
N VAL A 28 0.07 2.84 -19.38
CA VAL A 28 -0.73 3.62 -20.32
C VAL A 28 -0.34 3.25 -21.76
N ILE A 29 0.95 3.19 -22.07
CA ILE A 29 1.42 2.78 -23.40
C ILE A 29 0.96 1.36 -23.74
N LEU A 30 1.04 0.42 -22.77
CA LEU A 30 0.58 -0.95 -22.97
C LEU A 30 -0.94 -1.02 -23.22
N ALA A 31 -1.73 -0.31 -22.43
CA ALA A 31 -3.18 -0.25 -22.56
C ALA A 31 -3.59 0.29 -23.94
N LEU A 32 -2.97 1.39 -24.38
CA LEU A 32 -3.18 1.97 -25.71
C LEU A 32 -2.82 1.01 -26.84
N ARG A 33 -1.70 0.29 -26.73
CA ARG A 33 -1.25 -0.66 -27.76
C ARG A 33 -2.11 -1.92 -27.85
N THR A 34 -2.73 -2.31 -26.74
CA THR A 34 -3.52 -3.54 -26.65
C THR A 34 -5.01 -3.29 -26.76
N GLY A 35 -5.45 -2.02 -26.84
CA GLY A 35 -6.86 -1.66 -26.87
C GLY A 35 -7.61 -1.93 -25.56
N HIS A 36 -6.88 -2.07 -24.44
CA HIS A 36 -7.48 -2.28 -23.12
C HIS A 36 -7.72 -0.94 -22.42
N ARG A 37 -8.75 -0.91 -21.57
CA ARG A 37 -9.01 0.23 -20.70
C ARG A 37 -8.03 0.20 -19.53
N LEU A 38 -7.53 1.38 -19.15
CA LEU A 38 -6.80 1.61 -17.92
C LEU A 38 -7.43 2.82 -17.23
N MET A 39 -7.86 2.65 -15.99
CA MET A 39 -8.41 3.70 -15.14
C MET A 39 -7.37 4.08 -14.10
N LEU A 40 -7.19 5.38 -13.90
CA LEU A 40 -6.29 5.98 -12.94
C LEU A 40 -7.11 6.96 -12.10
N GLU A 41 -7.11 6.80 -10.79
CA GLU A 41 -7.91 7.62 -9.88
C GLU A 41 -7.08 8.01 -8.65
N ALA A 42 -7.08 9.29 -8.29
CA ALA A 42 -6.53 9.73 -7.01
C ALA A 42 -7.43 9.20 -5.90
N SER A 43 -6.86 8.41 -5.00
CA SER A 43 -7.62 7.67 -3.99
C SER A 43 -6.81 7.49 -2.71
N THR A 44 -7.36 6.77 -1.76
CA THR A 44 -6.73 6.38 -0.51
C THR A 44 -6.78 4.88 -0.31
N ALA A 45 -5.72 4.30 0.22
CA ALA A 45 -5.67 2.91 0.65
C ALA A 45 -5.50 2.83 2.16
N SER A 46 -6.34 2.04 2.81
CA SER A 46 -6.19 1.66 4.21
C SER A 46 -5.55 0.28 4.32
N VAL A 47 -4.52 0.17 5.16
CA VAL A 47 -3.86 -1.10 5.48
C VAL A 47 -3.86 -1.28 7.00
N LEU A 48 -4.28 -2.46 7.45
CA LEU A 48 -4.30 -2.83 8.87
C LEU A 48 -3.00 -3.53 9.25
N PHE A 49 -2.43 -3.12 10.38
CA PHE A 49 -1.20 -3.67 10.96
C PHE A 49 -1.43 -4.10 12.41
N PRO A 50 -0.93 -5.26 12.85
CA PRO A 50 -1.03 -5.68 14.24
C PRO A 50 -0.18 -4.80 15.16
N VAL A 51 -0.80 -4.25 16.21
CA VAL A 51 -0.17 -3.38 17.22
C VAL A 51 1.01 -4.06 17.90
N HIS A 52 0.89 -5.36 18.19
CA HIS A 52 1.91 -6.14 18.92
C HIS A 52 3.24 -6.34 18.16
N SER A 53 3.28 -5.95 16.88
CA SER A 53 4.45 -6.11 16.00
C SER A 53 5.13 -4.78 15.64
N LEU A 54 4.58 -3.67 16.12
CA LEU A 54 4.87 -2.34 15.64
C LEU A 54 5.74 -1.56 16.64
N ASP A 55 6.83 -0.98 16.15
CA ASP A 55 7.45 0.18 16.81
C ASP A 55 6.67 1.43 16.38
N GLU A 56 5.62 1.75 17.15
CA GLU A 56 4.70 2.86 16.85
C GLU A 56 5.46 4.18 16.75
N ALA A 57 6.45 4.39 17.62
CA ALA A 57 7.25 5.60 17.62
C ALA A 57 8.07 5.76 16.33
N ALA A 58 8.64 4.67 15.81
CA ALA A 58 9.37 4.71 14.55
C ALA A 58 8.44 5.05 13.37
N LEU A 59 7.23 4.49 13.34
CA LEU A 59 6.24 4.80 12.31
C LEU A 59 5.74 6.24 12.41
N GLU A 60 5.43 6.74 13.62
CA GLU A 60 5.02 8.13 13.85
C GLU A 60 6.09 9.11 13.35
N VAL A 61 7.36 8.88 13.69
CA VAL A 61 8.47 9.73 13.25
C VAL A 61 8.59 9.71 11.72
N ALA A 62 8.41 8.55 11.09
CA ALA A 62 8.43 8.44 9.63
C ALA A 62 7.26 9.19 8.97
N ILE A 63 6.05 9.07 9.51
CA ILE A 63 4.86 9.79 9.03
C ILE A 63 5.04 11.30 9.18
N LEU A 64 5.69 11.78 10.24
CA LEU A 64 5.99 13.21 10.41
C LEU A 64 6.97 13.77 9.36
N GLN A 65 7.74 12.91 8.68
CA GLN A 65 8.58 13.35 7.56
C GLN A 65 7.82 13.43 6.24
N GLU A 66 6.63 12.84 6.15
CA GLU A 66 5.81 12.89 4.96
C GLU A 66 5.12 14.25 4.78
N ASP A 67 4.70 14.53 3.54
CA ASP A 67 3.86 15.69 3.26
C ASP A 67 2.55 15.63 4.08
N SER A 68 2.09 16.79 4.56
CA SER A 68 0.93 16.83 5.45
C SER A 68 -0.30 16.19 4.81
N GLY A 69 -0.79 15.11 5.42
CA GLY A 69 -2.00 14.41 5.00
C GLY A 69 -1.81 13.28 3.98
N ILE A 70 -0.58 13.01 3.50
CA ILE A 70 -0.35 11.86 2.58
C ILE A 70 -0.45 10.52 3.32
N VAL A 71 -0.12 10.49 4.62
CA VAL A 71 -0.27 9.33 5.48
C VAL A 71 -0.99 9.76 6.76
N ALA A 72 -2.01 8.99 7.13
CA ALA A 72 -2.74 9.14 8.38
C ALA A 72 -2.71 7.81 9.14
N MET A 73 -2.67 7.90 10.46
CA MET A 73 -2.60 6.74 11.34
C MET A 73 -3.72 6.83 12.38
N SER A 74 -4.44 5.73 12.58
CA SER A 74 -5.52 5.63 13.56
C SER A 74 -5.56 4.24 14.17
N ILE A 75 -5.75 4.18 15.48
CA ILE A 75 -6.04 2.91 16.17
C ILE A 75 -7.43 2.45 15.73
N CYS A 76 -7.49 1.30 15.07
CA CYS A 76 -8.74 0.74 14.55
C CYS A 76 -9.47 -0.05 15.65
N ASP A 77 -8.73 -0.92 16.35
CA ASP A 77 -9.21 -1.68 17.50
C ASP A 77 -8.08 -1.97 18.50
N ALA A 78 -8.31 -2.85 19.48
CA ALA A 78 -7.34 -3.17 20.52
C ALA A 78 -6.07 -3.88 20.01
N ASP A 79 -6.14 -4.48 18.83
CA ASP A 79 -5.09 -5.31 18.25
C ASP A 79 -4.55 -4.77 16.91
N HIS A 80 -5.24 -3.82 16.27
CA HIS A 80 -4.92 -3.32 14.95
C HIS A 80 -4.82 -1.79 14.87
N LEU A 81 -3.75 -1.37 14.21
CA LEU A 81 -3.52 -0.02 13.74
C LEU A 81 -3.91 0.07 12.25
N GLU A 82 -4.70 1.07 11.89
CA GLU A 82 -4.98 1.42 10.50
C GLU A 82 -4.03 2.54 10.05
N VAL A 83 -3.37 2.30 8.92
CA VAL A 83 -2.62 3.33 8.20
C VAL A 83 -3.34 3.59 6.89
N CYS A 84 -3.79 4.83 6.72
CA CYS A 84 -4.39 5.32 5.49
C CYS A 84 -3.35 6.12 4.70
N VAL A 85 -3.21 5.81 3.42
CA VAL A 85 -2.22 6.41 2.52
C VAL A 85 -2.91 6.98 1.31
N GLN A 86 -2.57 8.20 0.91
CA GLN A 86 -3.02 8.81 -0.35
C GLN A 86 -2.13 8.37 -1.52
N GLY A 87 -2.74 8.20 -2.69
CA GLY A 87 -2.03 7.71 -3.86
C GLY A 87 -2.95 7.55 -5.07
N THR A 88 -2.56 6.65 -5.97
CA THR A 88 -3.26 6.42 -7.22
C THR A 88 -3.75 4.99 -7.28
N TRP A 89 -5.07 4.83 -7.43
CA TRP A 89 -5.71 3.58 -7.80
C TRP A 89 -5.58 3.34 -9.30
N VAL A 90 -5.20 2.12 -9.68
CA VAL A 90 -4.95 1.70 -11.06
C VAL A 90 -5.64 0.38 -11.31
N THR A 91 -6.62 0.36 -12.23
CA THR A 91 -7.36 -0.86 -12.58
C THR A 91 -7.77 -0.87 -14.06
N SER A 92 -8.04 -2.05 -14.61
CA SER A 92 -8.53 -2.25 -15.97
C SER A 92 -10.03 -2.57 -16.02
N SER A 93 -10.67 -2.85 -14.88
CA SER A 93 -12.10 -3.16 -14.76
C SER A 93 -12.75 -2.36 -13.63
N SER A 94 -14.07 -2.42 -13.53
CA SER A 94 -14.83 -1.80 -12.42
C SER A 94 -14.83 -2.65 -11.15
N ASP A 95 -14.01 -3.69 -11.09
CA ASP A 95 -13.96 -4.62 -9.97
C ASP A 95 -13.14 -4.04 -8.81
N GLU A 96 -13.22 -4.69 -7.65
CA GLU A 96 -12.45 -4.35 -6.46
C GLU A 96 -10.97 -4.79 -6.56
N GLU A 97 -10.60 -5.50 -7.64
CA GLU A 97 -9.22 -5.86 -7.93
C GLU A 97 -8.48 -4.74 -8.66
N GLY A 98 -7.24 -4.52 -8.23
CA GLY A 98 -6.42 -3.48 -8.81
C GLY A 98 -5.14 -3.23 -8.04
N ILE A 99 -4.47 -2.17 -8.45
CA ILE A 99 -3.18 -1.79 -7.91
C ILE A 99 -3.29 -0.38 -7.38
N PHE A 100 -2.99 -0.20 -6.10
CA PHE A 100 -2.78 1.11 -5.51
C PHE A 100 -1.29 1.41 -5.44
N ILE A 101 -0.89 2.62 -5.84
CA ILE A 101 0.49 3.08 -5.77
C ILE A 101 0.56 4.36 -4.94
N ALA A 102 1.50 4.40 -4.00
CA ALA A 102 1.79 5.59 -3.22
C ALA A 102 3.28 5.95 -3.29
N GLN A 103 3.57 7.21 -3.57
CA GLN A 103 4.90 7.78 -3.47
C GLN A 103 5.07 8.29 -2.03
N LEU A 104 5.94 7.64 -1.26
CA LEU A 104 6.25 8.01 0.12
C LEU A 104 7.78 8.15 0.27
N HIS A 105 8.25 8.66 1.39
CA HIS A 105 9.67 8.57 1.71
C HIS A 105 10.08 7.10 1.87
N SER A 106 11.30 6.78 1.40
CA SER A 106 11.88 5.43 1.45
C SER A 106 11.85 4.78 2.84
N CYS A 107 11.94 5.60 3.91
CA CYS A 107 11.85 5.12 5.29
C CYS A 107 10.45 4.59 5.60
N THR A 108 9.42 5.40 5.33
CA THR A 108 8.00 5.06 5.53
C THR A 108 7.61 3.83 4.71
N GLU A 109 7.99 3.77 3.43
CA GLU A 109 7.75 2.60 2.58
C GLU A 109 8.34 1.32 3.17
N GLN A 110 9.56 1.41 3.71
CA GLN A 110 10.26 0.26 4.27
C GLN A 110 9.63 -0.22 5.58
N ILE A 111 9.24 0.72 6.45
CA ILE A 111 8.55 0.40 7.71
C ILE A 111 7.22 -0.30 7.38
N LEU A 112 6.39 0.27 6.51
CA LEU A 112 5.10 -0.33 6.12
C LEU A 112 5.25 -1.74 5.52
N LEU A 113 6.26 -1.94 4.66
CA LEU A 113 6.54 -3.27 4.11
C LEU A 113 6.97 -4.26 5.20
N GLN A 114 7.83 -3.85 6.13
CA GLN A 114 8.30 -4.71 7.22
C GLN A 114 7.15 -5.13 8.13
N LEU A 115 6.27 -4.20 8.48
CA LEU A 115 5.09 -4.47 9.30
C LEU A 115 4.15 -5.46 8.61
N TRP A 116 3.88 -5.25 7.32
CA TRP A 116 3.08 -6.17 6.52
C TRP A 116 3.68 -7.58 6.51
N GLN A 117 5.00 -7.70 6.31
CA GLN A 117 5.71 -8.98 6.32
C GLN A 117 5.71 -9.67 7.70
N VAL A 118 5.71 -8.92 8.80
CA VAL A 118 5.61 -9.51 10.15
C VAL A 118 4.19 -10.03 10.38
N ALA A 119 3.17 -9.23 10.05
CA ALA A 119 1.77 -9.63 10.15
C ALA A 119 1.48 -10.94 9.38
N HIS A 120 1.94 -11.04 8.14
CA HIS A 120 1.72 -12.21 7.28
C HIS A 120 2.52 -13.45 7.69
N ARG A 121 3.63 -13.27 8.44
CA ARG A 121 4.36 -14.40 9.04
C ARG A 121 3.65 -14.95 10.28
N GLN A 122 2.87 -14.14 10.98
CA GLN A 122 2.14 -14.54 12.18
C GLN A 122 0.80 -15.24 11.88
N THR A 123 0.28 -15.15 10.65
CA THR A 123 -1.01 -15.75 10.24
C THR A 123 -0.98 -17.28 10.04
N PHE A 124 0.11 -17.97 10.38
CA PHE A 124 0.13 -19.43 10.53
C PHE A 124 -0.02 -19.82 12.01
N PRO A 125 -1.23 -20.07 12.53
CA PRO A 125 -1.35 -20.94 13.69
C PRO A 125 -1.03 -22.35 13.19
N LEU A 126 0.11 -22.88 13.60
CA LEU A 126 0.31 -24.32 13.66
C LEU A 126 -0.81 -24.89 14.55
N ARG A 127 -1.93 -25.31 13.94
CA ARG A 127 -2.87 -26.24 14.59
C ARG A 127 -2.13 -27.55 14.78
N ARG A 128 -1.78 -27.87 16.02
CA ARG A 128 -1.61 -29.24 16.51
C ARG A 128 -2.86 -29.64 17.27
#